data_AF-A0A8H5H4W1-F1
#
_entry.id   AF-A0A8H5H4W1-F1
#
_cell.length_a   1.000
_cell.length_b   1.000
_cell.length_c   1.000
_cell.angle_alpha   90.00
_cell.angle_beta   90.00
_cell.angle_gamma   90.00
#
_symmetry.space_group_name_H-M   'P 1'
#
loop_
_entity.id
_entity.type
_entity.pdbx_description
1 polymer ?
#
loop_
_entity_poly.entity_id
_entity_poly.type
_entity_poly.pdbx_seq_one_letter_code
_entity_poly.pdbx_strand_id
1 'polypeptide(L)'
;MNPNHEINLYEPCRPADFTSAPAEWKATAANCPPEKQLPPEYRLNPKRRTDPNYEKPPHFFYGFGLNIQHIIDYHQTHELPRPPPQSQRKRVSIWIFFIDTVLKHLRQLCEYDGLRIVFAMSTEYDLVLAMYNSYTFHYEELADEDEADVIQLLRREMPDVFENQKPRWFRTNSSYPDFY
;
A
#
# COMPACT_ATOMS: atom_id res chain seq x y z
N MET A 1 29.00 -20.63 9.56
CA MET A 1 27.88 -20.24 8.66
C MET A 1 27.95 -21.13 7.44
N ASN A 2 26.87 -21.83 7.12
CA ASN A 2 26.86 -22.82 6.04
C ASN A 2 26.69 -22.09 4.69
N PRO A 3 27.62 -22.21 3.73
CA PRO A 3 27.63 -21.37 2.51
C PRO A 3 26.58 -21.73 1.44
N ASN A 4 25.75 -22.75 1.67
CA ASN A 4 24.83 -23.31 0.66
C ASN A 4 23.34 -23.24 1.03
N HIS A 5 22.92 -22.35 1.93
CA HIS A 5 21.48 -22.14 2.14
C HIS A 5 20.96 -21.13 1.11
N GLU A 6 20.62 -21.63 -0.08
CA GLU A 6 19.89 -20.88 -1.09
C GLU A 6 18.53 -20.47 -0.51
N ILE A 7 18.29 -19.17 -0.37
CA ILE A 7 17.03 -18.67 0.17
C ILE A 7 15.96 -18.85 -0.89
N ASN A 8 14.93 -19.64 -0.56
CA ASN A 8 13.75 -19.77 -1.43
C ASN A 8 13.03 -18.42 -1.50
N LEU A 9 13.19 -17.71 -2.63
CA LEU A 9 12.61 -16.37 -2.84
C LEU A 9 11.09 -16.35 -2.65
N TYR A 10 10.42 -17.42 -3.06
CA TYR A 10 8.95 -17.54 -3.07
C TYR A 10 8.43 -18.38 -1.90
N GLU A 11 9.22 -18.55 -0.84
CA GLU A 11 8.72 -19.16 0.40
C GLU A 11 7.47 -18.42 0.89
N PRO A 12 6.33 -19.12 1.11
CA PRO A 12 5.11 -18.47 1.53
C PRO A 12 5.30 -17.64 2.81
N CYS A 13 4.81 -16.41 2.79
CA CYS A 13 4.69 -15.60 3.98
C CYS A 13 3.52 -16.13 4.81
N ARG A 14 3.77 -16.42 6.09
CA ARG A 14 2.67 -16.74 7.01
C ARG A 14 1.75 -15.52 7.10
N PRO A 15 0.43 -15.68 6.97
CA PRO A 15 -0.50 -14.59 7.21
C PRO A 15 -0.25 -13.98 8.58
N ALA A 16 -0.31 -12.65 8.68
CA ALA A 16 -0.28 -12.00 9.97
C ALA A 16 -1.49 -12.43 10.81
N ASP A 17 -1.25 -12.72 12.09
CA ASP A 17 -2.34 -12.99 13.03
C ASP A 17 -2.91 -11.67 13.55
N PHE A 18 -3.87 -11.13 12.80
CA PHE A 18 -4.54 -9.87 13.17
C PHE A 18 -5.47 -9.99 14.38
N THR A 19 -5.76 -11.21 14.89
CA THR A 19 -6.54 -11.34 16.14
C THR A 19 -5.80 -10.72 17.33
N SER A 20 -4.46 -10.82 17.28
CA SER A 20 -3.51 -10.23 18.22
C SER A 20 -3.16 -8.76 17.93
N ALA A 21 -3.77 -8.13 16.93
CA ALA A 21 -3.46 -6.75 16.56
C ALA A 21 -3.63 -5.81 17.78
N PRO A 22 -2.69 -4.85 17.99
CA PRO A 22 -2.77 -3.89 19.07
C PRO A 22 -4.12 -3.17 19.12
N ALA A 23 -4.61 -2.87 20.32
CA ALA A 23 -5.88 -2.16 20.50
C ALA A 23 -5.91 -0.82 19.73
N GLU A 24 -4.76 -0.16 19.61
CA GLU A 24 -4.60 1.08 18.84
C GLU A 24 -4.85 0.89 17.34
N TRP A 25 -4.51 -0.27 16.76
CA TRP A 25 -4.80 -0.59 15.35
C TRP A 25 -6.28 -0.84 15.15
N LYS A 26 -6.93 -1.56 16.08
CA LYS A 26 -8.38 -1.79 16.06
C LYS A 26 -9.15 -0.47 16.13
N ALA A 27 -8.77 0.42 17.04
CA ALA A 27 -9.36 1.75 17.15
C ALA A 27 -9.08 2.61 15.90
N THR A 28 -7.87 2.53 15.36
CA THR A 28 -7.49 3.26 14.15
C THR A 28 -8.28 2.82 12.92
N ALA A 29 -8.40 1.51 12.70
CA ALA A 29 -9.19 0.95 11.60
C ALA A 29 -10.67 1.34 11.71
N ALA A 30 -11.23 1.37 12.93
CA ALA A 30 -12.61 1.81 13.16
C ALA A 30 -12.83 3.31 12.89
N ASN A 31 -11.78 4.13 13.00
CA ASN A 31 -11.83 5.58 12.78
C ASN A 31 -11.49 5.99 11.33
N CYS A 32 -11.30 5.05 10.42
CA CYS A 32 -11.10 5.37 9.02
C CYS A 32 -12.39 5.93 8.41
N PRO A 33 -12.34 7.04 7.65
CA PRO A 33 -13.50 7.58 6.98
C PRO A 33 -14.12 6.55 6.02
N PRO A 34 -15.46 6.38 6.03
CA PRO A 34 -16.14 5.38 5.20
C PRO A 34 -16.24 5.81 3.74
N GLU A 35 -16.30 7.13 3.48
CA GLU A 35 -16.49 7.71 2.16
C GLU A 35 -15.15 8.12 1.53
N LYS A 36 -15.08 8.09 0.19
CA LYS A 36 -13.92 8.59 -0.57
C LYS A 36 -13.63 10.06 -0.24
N GLN A 37 -14.67 10.90 -0.18
CA GLN A 37 -14.50 12.30 0.15
C GLN A 37 -14.12 12.49 1.62
N LEU A 38 -12.92 13.05 1.84
CA LEU A 38 -12.46 13.37 3.18
C LEU A 38 -13.07 14.67 3.71
N PRO A 39 -13.55 14.66 4.96
CA PRO A 39 -13.90 15.86 5.70
C PRO A 39 -12.77 16.92 5.69
N PRO A 40 -13.09 18.23 5.71
CA PRO A 40 -12.09 19.30 5.65
C PRO A 40 -11.01 19.23 6.73
N GLU A 41 -11.33 18.71 7.91
CA GLU A 41 -10.39 18.55 9.04
C GLU A 41 -9.25 17.58 8.75
N TYR A 42 -9.39 16.68 7.78
CA TYR A 42 -8.34 15.75 7.36
C TYR A 42 -7.49 16.28 6.21
N ARG A 43 -7.79 17.48 5.69
CA ARG A 43 -7.06 18.09 4.59
C ARG A 43 -5.84 18.82 5.12
N LEU A 44 -4.68 18.50 4.56
CA LEU A 44 -3.45 19.22 4.89
C LEU A 44 -3.57 20.68 4.45
N ASN A 45 -3.33 21.63 5.36
CA ASN A 45 -3.20 23.03 5.02
C ASN A 45 -1.77 23.32 4.50
N PRO A 46 -1.57 23.55 3.19
CA PRO A 46 -0.22 23.69 2.64
C PRO A 46 0.49 24.94 3.16
N LYS A 47 -0.27 26.00 3.48
CA LYS A 47 0.28 27.28 3.99
C LYS A 47 0.86 27.17 5.39
N ARG A 48 0.42 26.17 6.16
CA ARG A 48 0.88 25.93 7.53
C ARG A 48 1.82 24.74 7.64
N ARG A 49 2.22 24.12 6.53
CA ARG A 49 3.04 22.89 6.54
C ARG A 49 4.37 23.04 7.27
N THR A 50 4.96 24.24 7.26
CA THR A 50 6.23 24.59 7.92
C THR A 50 6.04 25.26 9.30
N ASP A 51 4.79 25.50 9.72
CA ASP A 51 4.49 26.09 11.03
C ASP A 51 4.75 25.03 12.12
N PRO A 52 5.69 25.26 13.06
CA PRO A 52 6.00 24.29 14.10
C PRO A 52 4.84 24.05 15.07
N ASN A 53 3.87 24.96 15.13
CA ASN A 53 2.67 24.85 15.97
C ASN A 53 1.48 24.26 15.20
N TYR A 54 1.66 23.91 13.92
CA TYR A 54 0.60 23.29 13.15
C TYR A 54 0.58 21.79 13.39
N GLU A 55 -0.45 21.34 14.10
CA GLU A 55 -0.76 19.92 14.22
C GLU A 55 -1.29 19.41 12.87
N LYS A 56 -0.50 18.57 12.21
CA LYS A 56 -0.89 17.99 10.92
C LYS A 56 -2.03 17.00 11.15
N PRO A 57 -3.06 16.98 10.28
CA PRO A 57 -4.11 15.99 10.38
C PRO A 57 -3.54 14.58 10.18
N PRO A 58 -4.24 13.54 10.63
CA PRO A 58 -3.83 12.17 10.35
C PRO A 58 -3.68 11.90 8.85
N HIS A 59 -2.67 11.10 8.50
CA HIS A 59 -2.35 10.75 7.13
C HIS A 59 -3.09 9.47 6.74
N PHE A 60 -3.88 9.53 5.66
CA PHE A 60 -4.64 8.40 5.15
C PHE A 60 -4.28 8.10 3.69
N PHE A 61 -4.48 6.84 3.32
CA PHE A 61 -4.26 6.32 1.98
C PHE A 61 -5.53 5.62 1.50
N TYR A 62 -6.05 6.02 0.35
CA TYR A 62 -7.26 5.43 -0.24
C TYR A 62 -6.85 4.39 -1.28
N GLY A 63 -7.33 3.17 -1.13
CA GLY A 63 -6.99 2.09 -2.05
C GLY A 63 -7.48 0.73 -1.57
N PHE A 64 -6.81 -0.31 -2.04
CA PHE A 64 -7.17 -1.70 -1.72
C PHE A 64 -6.24 -2.29 -0.67
N GLY A 65 -6.79 -3.10 0.23
CA GLY A 65 -6.01 -3.88 1.17
C GLY A 65 -5.41 -5.12 0.51
N LEU A 66 -4.16 -5.44 0.84
CA LEU A 66 -3.51 -6.68 0.41
C LEU A 66 -2.45 -7.14 1.42
N ASN A 67 -2.05 -8.41 1.30
CA ASN A 67 -1.03 -9.02 2.15
C ASN A 67 0.27 -9.24 1.38
N ILE A 68 1.38 -9.42 2.10
CA ILE A 68 2.69 -9.67 1.47
C ILE A 68 2.65 -10.90 0.56
N GLN A 69 1.86 -11.92 0.91
CA GLN A 69 1.70 -13.11 0.08
C GLN A 69 1.16 -12.77 -1.32
N HIS A 70 0.19 -11.87 -1.44
CA HIS A 70 -0.35 -11.47 -2.74
C HIS A 70 0.71 -10.80 -3.63
N ILE A 71 1.65 -10.06 -3.03
CA ILE A 71 2.80 -9.48 -3.75
C ILE A 71 3.75 -10.57 -4.26
N ILE A 72 4.03 -11.58 -3.43
CA ILE A 72 4.88 -12.72 -3.81
C ILE A 72 4.24 -13.49 -4.97
N ASP A 73 2.95 -13.81 -4.86
CA ASP A 73 2.21 -14.57 -5.87
C ASP A 73 2.12 -13.82 -7.20
N TYR A 74 1.83 -12.52 -7.15
CA TYR A 74 1.80 -11.69 -8.35
C TYR A 74 3.18 -11.58 -9.00
N HIS A 75 4.23 -11.33 -8.22
CA HIS A 75 5.61 -11.28 -8.72
C HIS A 75 5.98 -12.56 -9.46
N GLN A 76 5.62 -13.72 -8.88
CA GLN A 76 5.89 -15.02 -9.47
C GLN A 76 5.07 -15.28 -10.73
N THR A 77 3.76 -15.00 -10.68
CA THR A 77 2.82 -15.27 -11.79
C THR A 77 3.16 -14.47 -13.04
N HIS A 78 3.63 -13.23 -12.87
CA HIS A 78 4.03 -12.36 -13.97
C HIS A 78 5.52 -12.47 -14.32
N GLU A 79 6.24 -13.43 -13.74
CA GLU A 79 7.67 -13.69 -13.98
C GLU A 79 8.54 -12.43 -13.89
N LEU A 80 8.23 -11.56 -12.91
CA LEU A 80 8.91 -10.28 -12.78
C LEU A 80 10.40 -10.46 -12.44
N PRO A 81 11.26 -9.47 -12.75
CA PRO A 81 12.69 -9.57 -12.49
C PRO A 81 12.99 -10.01 -11.07
N ARG A 82 13.91 -10.95 -10.90
CA ARG A 82 14.30 -11.46 -9.57
C ARG A 82 15.17 -10.45 -8.82
N PRO A 83 15.13 -10.43 -7.47
CA PRO A 83 16.03 -9.60 -6.67
C PRO A 83 17.48 -9.94 -6.99
N PRO A 84 18.38 -8.96 -7.06
CA PRO A 84 19.78 -9.23 -7.28
C PRO A 84 20.39 -9.94 -6.04
N PRO A 85 21.46 -10.74 -6.19
CA PRO A 85 21.98 -11.58 -5.10
C PRO A 85 22.27 -10.85 -3.79
N GLN A 86 22.69 -9.58 -3.84
CA GLN A 86 22.93 -8.74 -2.66
C GLN A 86 21.66 -8.50 -1.82
N SER A 87 20.49 -8.41 -2.46
CA SER A 87 19.20 -8.19 -1.80
C SER A 87 18.60 -9.50 -1.27
N GLN A 88 19.11 -10.65 -1.72
CA GLN A 88 18.62 -11.97 -1.31
C GLN A 88 19.11 -12.38 0.08
N ARG A 89 19.98 -11.60 0.74
CA ARG A 89 20.55 -11.94 2.06
C ARG A 89 19.54 -11.90 3.21
N LYS A 90 18.47 -11.11 3.08
CA LYS A 90 17.45 -10.91 4.12
C LYS A 90 16.06 -10.94 3.51
N ARG A 91 15.13 -11.62 4.19
CA ARG A 91 13.73 -11.74 3.74
C ARG A 91 13.06 -10.39 3.50
N VAL A 92 13.26 -9.44 4.41
CA VAL A 92 12.72 -8.07 4.29
C VAL A 92 13.24 -7.36 3.03
N SER A 93 14.51 -7.54 2.67
CA SER A 93 15.08 -6.96 1.46
C SER A 93 14.51 -7.58 0.18
N ILE A 94 14.17 -8.87 0.21
CA ILE A 94 13.45 -9.54 -0.88
C ILE A 94 12.04 -8.96 -1.01
N TRP A 95 11.31 -8.79 0.11
CA TRP A 95 9.95 -8.25 0.09
C TRP A 95 9.91 -6.81 -0.42
N ILE A 96 10.81 -5.94 0.03
CA ILE A 96 10.90 -4.56 -0.49
C ILE A 96 11.11 -4.59 -2.01
N PHE A 97 12.03 -5.43 -2.49
CA PHE A 97 12.28 -5.55 -3.92
C PHE A 97 11.06 -6.06 -4.70
N PHE A 98 10.33 -7.05 -4.18
CA PHE A 98 9.08 -7.51 -4.79
C PHE A 98 8.01 -6.41 -4.80
N ILE A 99 7.82 -5.70 -3.70
CA ILE A 99 6.90 -4.57 -3.61
C ILE A 99 7.22 -3.51 -4.68
N ASP A 100 8.49 -3.10 -4.80
CA ASP A 100 8.91 -2.09 -5.77
C ASP A 100 8.70 -2.56 -7.22
N THR A 101 9.02 -3.81 -7.52
CA THR A 101 8.89 -4.37 -8.88
C THR A 101 7.43 -4.59 -9.27
N VAL A 102 6.59 -5.09 -8.36
CA VAL A 102 5.15 -5.23 -8.56
C VAL A 102 4.50 -3.85 -8.73
N LEU A 103 4.81 -2.88 -7.87
CA LEU A 103 4.29 -1.53 -7.99
C LEU A 103 4.66 -0.90 -9.33
N LYS A 104 5.92 -1.02 -9.76
CA LYS A 104 6.37 -0.51 -11.06
C LYS A 104 5.59 -1.15 -12.21
N HIS A 105 5.39 -2.47 -12.17
CA HIS A 105 4.64 -3.18 -13.20
C HIS A 105 3.17 -2.71 -13.25
N LEU A 106 2.51 -2.59 -12.10
CA LEU A 106 1.12 -2.11 -12.03
C LEU A 106 0.98 -0.67 -12.53
N ARG A 107 1.90 0.23 -12.18
CA ARG A 107 1.92 1.62 -12.70
C ARG A 107 2.01 1.66 -14.22
N GLN A 108 2.83 0.79 -14.80
CA GLN A 108 2.97 0.67 -16.26
C GLN A 108 1.68 0.16 -16.91
N LEU A 109 1.04 -0.86 -16.34
CA LEU A 109 -0.21 -1.41 -16.87
C LEU A 109 -1.38 -0.43 -16.78
N CYS A 110 -1.44 0.35 -15.70
CA CYS A 110 -2.48 1.35 -15.47
C CYS A 110 -2.17 2.70 -16.12
N GLU A 111 -0.98 2.89 -16.68
CA GLU A 111 -0.47 4.18 -17.15
C GLU A 111 -0.61 5.30 -16.09
N TYR A 112 -0.51 4.93 -14.81
CA TYR A 112 -0.77 5.80 -13.67
C TYR A 112 0.34 5.70 -12.62
N ASP A 113 1.20 6.72 -12.58
CA ASP A 113 2.33 6.80 -11.64
C ASP A 113 1.91 7.05 -10.18
N GLY A 114 0.66 7.46 -9.95
CA GLY A 114 0.15 7.82 -8.62
C GLY A 114 -0.03 6.64 -7.67
N LEU A 115 -0.07 5.39 -8.17
CA LEU A 115 -0.18 4.18 -7.33
C LEU A 115 0.96 4.10 -6.31
N ARG A 116 0.70 3.61 -5.11
CA ARG A 116 1.70 3.43 -4.03
C ARG A 116 1.41 2.16 -3.26
N ILE A 117 2.43 1.52 -2.70
CA ILE A 117 2.25 0.46 -1.69
C ILE A 117 2.77 0.96 -0.36
N VAL A 118 1.93 0.92 0.67
CA VAL A 118 2.25 1.37 2.04
C VAL A 118 1.80 0.35 3.07
N PHE A 119 2.41 0.35 4.26
CA PHE A 119 1.98 -0.52 5.36
C PHE A 119 0.64 -0.07 5.95
N ALA A 120 -0.30 -1.00 6.10
CA ALA A 120 -1.60 -0.71 6.68
C ALA A 120 -1.56 -0.85 8.21
N MET A 121 -2.08 0.14 8.93
CA MET A 121 -2.55 -0.08 10.32
C MET A 121 -3.94 -0.71 10.26
N SER A 122 -3.98 -1.98 9.88
CA SER A 122 -5.21 -2.73 9.64
C SER A 122 -5.24 -4.03 10.46
N THR A 123 -6.44 -4.53 10.70
CA THR A 123 -6.71 -5.84 11.29
C THR A 123 -6.97 -6.91 10.24
N GLU A 124 -6.75 -6.60 8.97
CA GLU A 124 -7.08 -7.50 7.85
C GLU A 124 -5.94 -7.58 6.81
N TYR A 125 -5.13 -6.53 6.70
CA TYR A 125 -4.16 -6.37 5.63
C TYR A 125 -2.80 -5.92 6.15
N ASP A 126 -1.72 -6.43 5.55
CA ASP A 126 -0.35 -5.95 5.80
C ASP A 126 -0.09 -4.60 5.12
N LEU A 127 -0.67 -4.44 3.93
CA LEU A 127 -0.35 -3.38 2.97
C LEU A 127 -1.62 -2.75 2.38
N VAL A 128 -1.46 -1.57 1.80
CA VAL A 128 -2.46 -0.88 0.98
C VAL A 128 -1.83 -0.56 -0.37
N LEU A 129 -2.47 -0.99 -1.46
CA LEU A 129 -2.21 -0.47 -2.79
C LEU A 129 -3.05 0.80 -2.94
N ALA A 130 -2.44 1.93 -2.61
CA ALA A 130 -3.07 3.23 -2.54
C ALA A 130 -3.08 3.92 -3.89
N MET A 131 -4.23 4.45 -4.28
CA MET A 131 -4.40 5.36 -5.40
C MET A 131 -4.23 6.80 -4.93
N TYR A 132 -4.74 7.13 -3.74
CA TYR A 132 -4.70 8.49 -3.21
C TYR A 132 -4.07 8.59 -1.84
N ASN A 133 -3.55 9.78 -1.58
CA ASN A 133 -3.00 10.22 -0.32
C ASN A 133 -3.84 11.41 0.18
N SER A 134 -4.30 11.39 1.43
CA SER A 134 -5.19 12.43 1.98
C SER A 134 -4.63 13.85 1.91
N TYR A 135 -3.31 14.02 1.87
CA TYR A 135 -2.66 15.32 1.79
C TYR A 135 -2.64 15.91 0.38
N THR A 136 -2.70 15.06 -0.65
CA THR A 136 -2.60 15.44 -2.06
C THR A 136 -3.84 15.10 -2.87
N PHE A 137 -4.81 14.39 -2.28
CA PHE A 137 -6.00 13.85 -2.94
C PHE A 137 -6.72 14.89 -3.81
N HIS A 138 -6.95 16.10 -3.29
CA HIS A 138 -7.67 17.15 -4.04
C HIS A 138 -6.89 17.73 -5.23
N TYR A 139 -5.61 17.41 -5.38
CA TYR A 139 -4.79 17.79 -6.54
C TYR A 139 -4.52 16.61 -7.48
N GLU A 140 -4.54 15.37 -6.95
CA GLU A 140 -4.15 14.14 -7.65
C GLU A 140 -5.35 13.24 -7.99
N GLU A 141 -6.57 13.64 -7.63
CA GLU A 141 -7.80 12.90 -7.96
C GLU A 141 -7.94 12.77 -9.48
N LEU A 142 -8.07 11.53 -9.93
CA LEU A 142 -8.33 11.21 -11.32
C LEU A 142 -9.78 11.59 -11.69
N ALA A 143 -10.04 11.81 -12.98
CA ALA A 143 -11.41 11.87 -13.45
C ALA A 143 -12.14 10.53 -13.18
N ASP A 144 -13.46 10.58 -12.99
CA ASP A 144 -14.24 9.38 -12.62
C ASP A 144 -14.05 8.21 -13.62
N GLU A 145 -13.90 8.52 -14.91
CA GLU A 145 -13.65 7.54 -15.97
C GLU A 145 -12.25 6.91 -15.84
N ASP A 146 -11.21 7.72 -15.71
CA ASP A 146 -9.83 7.25 -15.52
C ASP A 146 -9.67 6.42 -14.23
N GLU A 147 -10.32 6.86 -13.14
CA GLU A 147 -10.34 6.10 -11.88
C GLU A 147 -11.02 4.74 -12.06
N ALA A 148 -12.16 4.69 -12.74
CA ALA A 148 -12.87 3.45 -13.01
C ALA A 148 -12.02 2.47 -13.83
N ASP A 149 -11.30 2.98 -14.84
CA ASP A 149 -10.40 2.19 -15.66
C ASP A 149 -9.23 1.63 -14.85
N VAL A 150 -8.57 2.45 -14.01
CA VAL A 150 -7.51 1.98 -13.11
C VAL A 150 -8.03 0.90 -12.17
N ILE A 151 -9.20 1.10 -11.54
CA ILE A 151 -9.81 0.12 -10.64
C ILE A 151 -10.12 -1.19 -11.39
N GLN A 152 -10.66 -1.10 -12.61
CA GLN A 152 -10.97 -2.27 -13.42
C GLN A 152 -9.71 -3.06 -13.79
N LEU A 153 -8.65 -2.36 -14.19
CA LEU A 153 -7.35 -2.95 -14.48
C LEU A 153 -6.79 -3.67 -13.25
N LEU A 154 -6.74 -3.01 -12.10
CA LEU A 154 -6.26 -3.63 -10.86
C LEU A 154 -7.06 -4.90 -10.51
N ARG A 155 -8.40 -4.87 -10.63
CA ARG A 155 -9.25 -6.05 -10.43
C ARG A 155 -8.96 -7.18 -11.40
N ARG A 156 -8.65 -6.87 -12.65
CA ARG A 156 -8.28 -7.88 -13.65
C ARG A 156 -6.91 -8.51 -13.35
N GLU A 157 -5.96 -7.70 -12.90
CA GLU A 157 -4.60 -8.15 -12.61
C GLU A 157 -4.49 -8.93 -11.28
N MET A 158 -5.36 -8.65 -10.31
CA MET A 158 -5.42 -9.38 -9.02
C MET A 158 -6.87 -9.72 -8.64
N PRO A 159 -7.56 -10.61 -9.38
CA PRO A 159 -8.99 -10.87 -9.18
C PRO A 159 -9.29 -11.44 -7.81
N ASP A 160 -8.51 -12.41 -7.34
CA ASP A 160 -8.67 -13.04 -6.02
C ASP A 160 -8.50 -12.05 -4.85
N VAL A 161 -7.88 -10.90 -5.10
CA VAL A 161 -7.62 -9.88 -4.09
C VAL A 161 -8.66 -8.77 -4.17
N PHE A 162 -8.88 -8.17 -5.35
CA PHE A 162 -9.59 -6.90 -5.47
C PHE A 162 -11.02 -6.99 -5.99
N GLU A 163 -11.45 -8.13 -6.55
CA GLU A 163 -12.78 -8.26 -7.17
C GLU A 163 -13.92 -7.92 -6.19
N ASN A 164 -13.83 -8.44 -4.97
CA ASN A 164 -14.85 -8.27 -3.93
C ASN A 164 -14.55 -7.11 -2.96
N GLN A 165 -13.45 -6.39 -3.17
CA GLN A 165 -13.09 -5.24 -2.35
C GLN A 165 -13.61 -3.94 -2.98
N LYS A 166 -14.02 -3.01 -2.11
CA LYS A 166 -14.17 -1.59 -2.45
C LYS A 166 -12.95 -0.85 -1.91
N PRO A 167 -12.35 0.08 -2.68
CA PRO A 167 -11.32 0.93 -2.13
C PRO A 167 -11.84 1.71 -0.92
N ARG A 168 -10.98 1.93 0.08
CA ARG A 168 -11.33 2.66 1.31
C ARG A 168 -10.09 3.34 1.89
N TRP A 169 -10.29 4.21 2.87
CA TRP A 169 -9.20 4.85 3.59
C TRP A 169 -8.54 3.91 4.60
N PHE A 170 -7.22 3.93 4.63
CA PHE A 170 -6.38 3.26 5.61
C PHE A 170 -5.43 4.25 6.25
N ARG A 171 -5.15 4.10 7.55
CA ARG A 171 -4.00 4.77 8.17
C ARG A 171 -2.76 3.91 8.03
N THR A 172 -1.62 4.57 8.08
CA THR A 172 -0.31 3.94 8.13
C THR A 172 0.41 4.41 9.39
N ASN A 173 1.36 3.61 9.87
CA ASN A 173 2.17 4.00 11.02
C ASN A 173 3.26 4.98 10.54
N SER A 174 2.86 6.21 10.20
CA SER A 174 3.72 7.20 9.55
C SER A 174 4.71 7.81 10.55
N SER A 175 5.80 7.08 10.82
CA SER A 175 7.09 7.69 11.16
C SER A 175 8.01 7.82 9.94
N TYR A 176 7.58 7.36 8.77
CA TYR A 176 8.32 7.59 7.53
C TYR A 176 8.21 9.06 7.11
N PRO A 177 9.34 9.73 6.82
CA PRO A 177 9.31 11.11 6.35
C PRO A 177 8.55 11.16 5.04
N ASP A 178 7.52 12.01 4.98
CA ASP A 178 6.89 12.44 3.75
C ASP A 178 7.98 12.99 2.82
N PHE A 179 8.44 12.20 1.86
CA PHE A 179 9.23 12.71 0.74
C PHE A 179 8.26 13.43 -0.22
N TYR A 180 7.79 14.61 0.20
CA TYR A 180 7.06 15.59 -0.63
C TYR A 180 7.56 16.99 -0.31
#